data_AF-A0A6J6HKK9-F1
#
_entry.id   AF-A0A6J6HKK9-F1
#
_cell.length_a   1.000
_cell.length_b   1.000
_cell.length_c   1.000
_cell.angle_alpha   90.00
_cell.angle_beta   90.00
_cell.angle_gamma   90.00
#
_symmetry.space_group_name_H-M   'P 1'
#
loop_
_entity.id
_entity.type
_entity.pdbx_description
1 polymer ?
#
loop_
_entity_poly.entity_id
_entity_poly.type
_entity_poly.pdbx_seq_one_letter_code
_entity_poly.pdbx_strand_id
1 'polypeptide(L)'
;MADASGFYALREIEMGESVMREVERQVMLRIIDQRWREHLEEMDYLQEGINLRAVGQKDPLIEWQREGFEMFGTLMKGIAQDFVKYVMHVQVVNDSSPSSTLSNIQQTSDENVDDKPAPSSKTNSSSSVFGAPDWSKTPRNSPCPCGSGKKYKMCHGRAN
;
A
#
# COMPACT_ATOMS: atom_id res chain seq x y z
N MET A 1 -1.80 -16.50 -29.72
CA MET A 1 -0.50 -15.78 -29.60
C MET A 1 -0.53 -14.44 -30.34
N ALA A 2 -1.02 -14.38 -31.58
CA ALA A 2 -1.11 -13.13 -32.35
C ALA A 2 -1.89 -12.00 -31.63
N ASP A 3 -2.97 -12.35 -30.94
CA ASP A 3 -3.78 -11.35 -30.21
C ASP A 3 -3.02 -10.73 -29.03
N ALA A 4 -2.23 -11.54 -28.31
CA ALA A 4 -1.47 -11.09 -27.14
C ALA A 4 -0.37 -10.08 -27.52
N SER A 5 0.35 -10.32 -28.61
CA SER A 5 1.32 -9.37 -29.15
C SER A 5 0.66 -8.08 -29.64
N GLY A 6 -0.56 -8.15 -30.19
CA GLY A 6 -1.31 -6.97 -30.61
C GLY A 6 -1.72 -6.07 -29.44
N PHE A 7 -2.22 -6.67 -28.35
CA PHE A 7 -2.54 -5.93 -27.13
C PHE A 7 -1.32 -5.28 -26.49
N TYR A 8 -0.18 -5.98 -26.46
CA TYR A 8 1.07 -5.42 -25.96
C TYR A 8 1.53 -4.23 -26.81
N ALA A 9 1.52 -4.34 -28.15
CA ALA A 9 1.93 -3.26 -29.04
C ALA A 9 1.02 -2.02 -28.90
N LEU A 10 -0.29 -2.21 -28.75
CA LEU A 10 -1.22 -1.11 -28.51
C LEU A 10 -0.91 -0.39 -27.20
N ARG A 11 -0.55 -1.14 -26.15
CA ARG A 11 -0.19 -0.59 -24.85
C ARG A 11 1.16 0.11 -24.83
N GLU A 12 2.13 -0.39 -25.60
CA GLU A 12 3.43 0.27 -25.79
C GLU A 12 3.25 1.65 -26.45
N ILE A 13 2.30 1.79 -27.37
CA ILE A 13 1.95 3.08 -27.99
C ILE A 13 1.25 4.01 -26.99
N GLU A 14 0.33 3.50 -26.16
CA GLU A 14 -0.40 4.31 -25.17
C GLU A 14 0.48 4.87 -24.05
N MET A 15 1.44 4.08 -23.55
CA MET A 15 2.30 4.47 -22.43
C MET A 15 3.65 5.08 -22.86
N GLY A 16 4.07 4.80 -24.09
CA GLY A 16 5.39 5.15 -24.61
C GLY A 16 6.46 4.08 -24.28
N GLU A 17 7.37 3.87 -25.21
CA GLU A 17 8.40 2.81 -25.16
C GLU A 17 9.29 2.91 -23.91
N SER A 18 9.76 4.11 -23.56
CA SER A 18 10.68 4.28 -22.42
C SER A 18 10.02 3.97 -21.06
N VAL A 19 8.76 4.38 -20.88
CA VAL A 19 7.98 4.09 -19.67
C VAL A 19 7.68 2.59 -19.60
N MET A 20 7.34 1.96 -20.73
CA MET A 20 7.07 0.53 -20.78
C MET A 20 8.29 -0.30 -20.35
N ARG A 21 9.49 0.04 -20.83
CA ARG A 21 10.74 -0.65 -20.43
C ARG A 21 11.06 -0.51 -18.95
N GLU A 22 10.80 0.67 -18.37
CA GLU A 22 11.00 0.89 -16.94
C GLU A 22 9.98 0.09 -16.12
N VAL A 23 8.71 0.08 -16.53
CA VAL A 23 7.66 -0.73 -15.92
C VAL A 23 8.00 -2.20 -15.96
N GLU A 24 8.44 -2.73 -17.10
CA GLU A 24 8.87 -4.14 -17.24
C GLU A 24 9.98 -4.49 -16.25
N ARG A 25 11.01 -3.64 -16.14
CA ARG A 25 12.12 -3.84 -15.22
C ARG A 25 11.65 -3.84 -13.77
N GLN A 26 10.84 -2.86 -13.39
CA GLN A 26 10.31 -2.75 -12.02
C GLN A 26 9.41 -3.92 -11.65
N VAL A 27 8.52 -4.33 -12.57
CA VAL A 27 7.63 -5.48 -12.38
C VAL A 27 8.44 -6.76 -12.26
N MET A 28 9.42 -6.98 -13.12
CA MET A 28 10.30 -8.16 -13.07
C MET A 28 11.05 -8.23 -11.73
N LEU A 29 11.69 -7.14 -11.31
CA LEU A 29 12.43 -7.09 -10.05
C LEU A 29 11.52 -7.34 -8.85
N ARG A 30 10.33 -6.74 -8.83
CA ARG A 30 9.37 -6.93 -7.74
C ARG A 30 8.87 -8.37 -7.64
N ILE A 31 8.58 -9.01 -8.77
CA ILE A 31 8.14 -10.41 -8.81
C ILE A 31 9.24 -11.33 -8.33
N ILE A 32 10.47 -11.15 -8.83
CA ILE A 32 11.62 -11.97 -8.42
C ILE A 32 11.85 -11.84 -6.92
N ASP A 33 11.87 -10.61 -6.38
CA ASP A 33 12.13 -10.36 -4.97
C ASP A 33 11.04 -10.94 -4.04
N GLN A 34 9.78 -10.91 -4.46
CA GLN A 34 8.70 -11.56 -3.71
C GLN A 34 8.84 -13.09 -3.76
N ARG A 35 8.93 -13.64 -4.97
CA ARG A 35 8.95 -15.10 -5.19
C ARG A 35 10.21 -15.77 -4.63
N TRP A 36 11.34 -15.07 -4.65
CA TRP A 36 12.58 -15.55 -4.04
C TRP A 36 12.48 -15.64 -2.52
N ARG A 37 11.85 -14.65 -1.87
CA ARG A 37 11.61 -14.71 -0.42
C ARG A 37 10.69 -15.87 -0.03
N GLU A 38 9.61 -16.08 -0.77
CA GLU A 38 8.73 -17.24 -0.60
C GLU A 38 9.52 -18.56 -0.76
N HIS A 39 10.37 -18.66 -1.79
CA HIS A 39 11.20 -19.85 -2.02
C HIS A 39 12.22 -20.10 -0.91
N LEU A 40 12.85 -19.05 -0.37
CA LEU A 40 13.77 -19.20 0.76
C LEU A 40 13.04 -19.73 2.00
N GLU A 41 11.83 -19.24 2.27
CA GLU A 41 11.00 -19.76 3.36
C GLU A 41 10.66 -21.26 3.15
N GLU A 42 10.27 -21.64 1.94
CA GLU A 42 10.02 -23.04 1.57
C GLU A 42 11.27 -23.92 1.72
N MET A 43 12.45 -23.42 1.35
CA MET A 43 13.73 -24.12 1.50
C MET A 43 14.12 -24.32 2.96
N ASP A 44 13.84 -23.34 3.82
CA ASP A 44 14.07 -23.43 5.26
C ASP A 44 13.16 -24.49 5.89
N TYR A 45 11.86 -24.51 5.56
CA TYR A 45 10.95 -25.58 6.00
C TYR A 45 11.38 -26.97 5.52
N LEU A 46 11.84 -27.08 4.26
CA LEU A 46 12.34 -28.32 3.72
C LEU A 46 13.57 -28.82 4.49
N GLN A 47 14.47 -27.91 4.88
CA GLN A 47 15.66 -28.24 5.65
C GLN A 47 15.31 -28.78 7.05
N GLU A 48 14.34 -28.18 7.74
CA GLU A 48 13.86 -28.67 9.04
C GLU A 48 13.22 -30.07 8.93
N GLY A 49 12.48 -30.33 7.84
CA GLY A 49 11.82 -31.61 7.58
C GLY A 49 12.75 -32.75 7.14
N ILE A 50 13.93 -32.44 6.59
CA ILE A 50 14.89 -33.45 6.09
C ILE A 50 15.42 -34.34 7.22
N ASN A 51 15.56 -33.79 8.43
CA ASN A 51 16.08 -34.51 9.60
C ASN A 51 15.16 -35.66 10.03
N LEU A 52 13.85 -35.51 9.85
CA LEU A 52 12.87 -36.57 10.15
C LEU A 52 12.85 -37.65 9.05
N ARG A 53 13.16 -37.29 7.80
CA ARG A 53 13.22 -38.22 6.65
C ARG A 53 14.54 -39.00 6.57
N ALA A 54 15.61 -38.50 7.19
CA ALA A 54 16.91 -39.18 7.31
C ALA A 54 16.84 -40.56 7.97
N VAL A 55 15.76 -40.85 8.70
CA VAL A 55 15.51 -42.17 9.33
C VAL A 55 15.26 -43.27 8.27
N GLY A 56 15.02 -42.91 7.01
CA GLY A 56 14.65 -43.83 5.92
C GLY A 56 15.78 -44.41 5.05
N GLN A 57 17.03 -44.47 5.53
CA GLN A 57 18.21 -45.01 4.80
C GLN A 57 18.61 -44.27 3.51
N LYS A 58 17.94 -43.16 3.16
CA LYS A 58 18.33 -42.31 2.03
C LYS A 58 19.19 -41.15 2.52
N ASP A 59 20.16 -40.75 1.71
CA ASP A 59 21.04 -39.61 2.01
C ASP A 59 20.23 -38.31 2.05
N PRO A 60 20.15 -37.62 3.22
CA PRO A 60 19.30 -36.44 3.38
C PRO A 60 19.67 -35.31 2.43
N LEU A 61 20.96 -35.16 2.15
CA LEU A 61 21.49 -34.12 1.27
C LEU A 61 21.03 -34.31 -0.19
N ILE A 62 20.90 -35.55 -0.67
CA ILE A 62 20.45 -35.83 -2.04
C ILE A 62 18.96 -35.51 -2.19
N GLU A 63 18.15 -35.93 -1.23
CA GLU A 63 16.71 -35.62 -1.26
C GLU A 63 16.46 -34.11 -1.13
N TRP A 64 17.21 -33.40 -0.28
CA TRP A 64 17.14 -31.93 -0.18
C TRP A 64 17.48 -31.25 -1.50
N GLN A 65 18.59 -31.66 -2.16
CA GLN A 65 18.97 -31.10 -3.46
C GLN A 65 17.91 -31.38 -4.54
N ARG A 66 17.35 -32.59 -4.55
CA ARG A 66 16.35 -32.99 -5.54
C ARG A 66 15.05 -32.21 -5.38
N GLU A 67 14.51 -32.16 -4.17
CA GLU A 67 13.27 -31.46 -3.84
C GLU A 67 13.45 -29.94 -3.96
N GLY A 68 14.59 -29.40 -3.53
CA GLY A 68 14.94 -28.00 -3.73
C GLY A 68 15.02 -27.59 -5.21
N PHE A 69 15.60 -28.43 -6.07
CA PHE A 69 15.63 -28.18 -7.51
C PHE A 69 14.24 -28.22 -8.16
N GLU A 70 13.37 -29.13 -7.71
CA GLU A 70 11.99 -29.21 -8.18
C GLU A 70 11.18 -27.95 -7.79
N MET A 71 11.34 -27.48 -6.54
CA MET A 71 10.74 -26.24 -6.07
C MET A 71 11.27 -25.03 -6.86
N PHE A 72 12.57 -24.97 -7.13
CA PHE A 72 13.16 -23.92 -7.97
C PHE A 72 12.59 -23.91 -9.41
N GLY A 73 12.35 -25.10 -9.99
CA GLY A 73 11.69 -25.21 -11.29
C GLY A 73 10.26 -24.66 -11.28
N THR A 74 9.54 -24.83 -10.16
CA THR A 74 8.20 -24.28 -9.95
C THR A 74 8.24 -22.77 -9.77
N LEU A 75 9.19 -22.26 -8.98
CA LEU A 75 9.48 -20.84 -8.82
C LEU A 75 9.68 -20.14 -10.18
N MET A 76 10.57 -20.68 -11.02
CA MET A 76 10.88 -20.11 -12.33
C MET A 76 9.66 -20.04 -13.25
N LYS A 77 8.81 -21.07 -13.25
CA LYS A 77 7.55 -21.07 -14.00
C LYS A 77 6.57 -20.03 -13.46
N GLY A 78 6.48 -19.92 -12.13
CA GLY A 78 5.64 -18.93 -11.45
C GLY A 78 6.04 -17.50 -11.82
N ILE A 79 7.33 -17.17 -11.75
CA ILE A 79 7.87 -15.85 -12.13
C ILE A 79 7.50 -15.50 -13.58
N ALA A 80 7.68 -16.44 -14.52
CA ALA A 80 7.34 -16.19 -15.93
C ALA A 80 5.84 -15.95 -16.15
N GLN A 81 4.98 -16.74 -15.50
CA GLN A 81 3.52 -16.57 -15.58
C GLN A 81 3.07 -15.25 -14.97
N ASP A 82 3.58 -14.91 -13.79
CA ASP A 82 3.28 -13.66 -13.11
C ASP A 82 3.73 -12.47 -13.94
N PHE A 83 4.95 -12.51 -14.49
CA PHE A 83 5.47 -11.42 -15.32
C PHE A 83 4.52 -11.10 -16.49
N VAL A 84 4.13 -12.11 -17.27
CA VAL A 84 3.19 -11.92 -18.38
C VAL A 84 1.84 -11.40 -17.87
N LYS A 85 1.32 -11.96 -16.77
CA LYS A 85 0.04 -11.53 -16.19
C LYS A 85 0.09 -10.06 -15.77
N TYR A 86 1.13 -9.64 -15.05
CA TYR A 86 1.26 -8.26 -14.59
C TYR A 86 1.48 -7.30 -15.74
N VAL A 87 2.43 -7.58 -16.64
CA VAL A 87 2.72 -6.71 -17.80
C VAL A 87 1.47 -6.46 -18.65
N MET A 88 0.61 -7.47 -18.82
CA MET A 88 -0.64 -7.31 -19.58
C MET A 88 -1.73 -6.52 -18.83
N HIS A 89 -1.66 -6.41 -17.50
CA HIS A 89 -2.68 -5.75 -16.66
C HIS A 89 -2.22 -4.42 -16.02
N VAL A 90 -0.95 -4.03 -16.12
CA VAL A 90 -0.40 -2.84 -15.46
C VAL A 90 -1.06 -1.55 -15.97
N GLN A 91 -1.86 -0.91 -15.12
CA GLN A 91 -2.36 0.45 -15.33
C GLN A 91 -1.37 1.43 -14.69
N VAL A 92 -0.72 2.26 -15.50
CA VAL A 92 0.13 3.34 -14.97
C VAL A 92 -0.79 4.49 -14.58
N VAL A 93 -0.98 4.69 -13.28
CA VAL A 93 -1.59 5.91 -12.75
C VAL A 93 -0.52 6.99 -12.83
N ASN A 94 -0.62 7.88 -13.81
CA ASN A 94 0.20 9.09 -13.83
C ASN A 94 -0.24 9.99 -12.66
N ASP A 95 0.65 10.19 -11.68
CA ASP A 95 0.49 11.12 -10.56
C ASP A 95 0.56 12.61 -10.99
N SER A 96 0.00 12.95 -12.15
CA SER A 96 -0.15 14.34 -12.62
C SER A 96 -1.54 14.93 -12.34
N SER A 97 -2.42 14.21 -11.63
CA SER A 97 -3.70 14.78 -11.20
C SER A 97 -3.49 15.68 -9.97
N PRO A 98 -3.80 17.00 -10.06
CA PRO A 98 -3.73 17.86 -8.88
C PRO A 98 -4.73 17.33 -7.87
N SER A 99 -4.23 16.93 -6.70
CA SER A 99 -5.02 16.52 -5.55
C SER A 99 -6.18 17.49 -5.39
N SER A 100 -7.37 17.03 -5.81
CA SER A 100 -8.61 17.78 -5.67
C SER A 100 -8.88 17.75 -4.19
N THR A 101 -8.55 18.85 -3.51
CA THR A 101 -8.90 19.12 -2.13
C THR A 101 -10.37 18.78 -1.94
N LEU A 102 -10.63 17.64 -1.29
CA LEU A 102 -11.97 17.17 -0.97
C LEU A 102 -12.62 18.23 -0.07
N SER A 103 -13.34 19.14 -0.71
CA SER A 103 -14.25 20.04 -0.06
C SER A 103 -15.49 19.22 0.28
N ASN A 104 -15.77 19.13 1.58
CA ASN A 104 -17.10 18.93 2.12
C ASN A 104 -17.65 17.48 2.14
N ILE A 105 -17.10 16.63 3.02
CA ILE A 105 -17.93 15.62 3.68
C ILE A 105 -18.60 16.29 4.87
N GLN A 106 -19.80 16.79 4.63
CA GLN A 106 -20.72 17.25 5.66
C GLN A 106 -21.44 16.02 6.22
N GLN A 107 -20.87 15.43 7.27
CA GLN A 107 -21.53 14.39 8.04
C GLN A 107 -22.27 15.06 9.20
N THR A 108 -23.60 15.16 9.05
CA THR A 108 -24.54 15.64 10.06
C THR A 108 -24.65 14.60 11.18
N SER A 109 -24.02 14.86 12.33
CA SER A 109 -24.31 14.15 13.58
C SER A 109 -24.47 15.18 14.68
N ASP A 110 -25.71 15.65 14.83
CA ASP A 110 -26.23 16.20 16.08
C ASP A 110 -26.52 15.02 17.01
N GLU A 111 -25.69 14.84 18.05
CA GLU A 111 -26.11 14.16 19.27
C GLU A 111 -26.20 15.24 20.35
N ASN A 112 -27.41 15.64 20.71
CA ASN A 112 -27.66 16.10 22.07
C ASN A 112 -29.11 15.85 22.48
N VAL A 113 -29.20 14.96 23.46
CA VAL A 113 -30.10 14.95 24.62
C VAL A 113 -31.20 16.01 24.59
N ASP A 114 -32.46 15.55 24.65
CA ASP A 114 -33.41 16.26 25.48
C ASP A 114 -34.40 15.28 26.12
N ASP A 115 -34.46 15.38 27.45
CA ASP A 115 -35.56 14.97 28.28
C ASP A 115 -36.85 15.52 27.63
N LYS A 116 -37.91 14.71 27.50
CA LYS A 116 -39.19 15.26 27.03
C LYS A 116 -39.72 16.26 28.08
N PRO A 117 -40.36 17.40 27.70
CA PRO A 117 -40.97 17.63 26.39
C PRO A 117 -40.72 19.01 25.72
N ALA A 118 -40.88 18.95 24.38
CA ALA A 118 -41.36 19.98 23.45
C ALA A 118 -40.32 20.81 22.65
N PRO A 119 -40.62 21.14 21.38
CA PRO A 119 -39.66 21.06 20.28
C PRO A 119 -39.15 22.43 19.82
N SER A 120 -37.92 22.50 19.30
CA SER A 120 -37.53 23.34 18.14
C SER A 120 -36.04 23.20 17.76
N SER A 121 -35.79 22.40 16.73
CA SER A 121 -35.00 22.73 15.54
C SER A 121 -33.52 23.19 15.62
N LYS A 122 -32.67 22.38 14.94
CA LYS A 122 -31.52 22.72 14.06
C LYS A 122 -30.07 22.69 14.63
N THR A 123 -29.30 21.79 13.99
CA THR A 123 -28.02 21.96 13.25
C THR A 123 -26.66 21.74 13.94
N ASN A 124 -26.05 20.65 13.45
CA ASN A 124 -24.68 20.40 12.96
C ASN A 124 -23.54 20.19 13.97
N SER A 125 -23.15 18.91 14.09
CA SER A 125 -21.82 18.34 13.83
C SER A 125 -20.56 19.00 14.41
N SER A 126 -19.84 18.24 15.24
CA SER A 126 -18.49 17.73 14.90
C SER A 126 -17.89 16.91 16.04
N SER A 127 -17.68 15.62 15.75
CA SER A 127 -16.80 14.72 16.49
C SER A 127 -15.32 14.95 16.11
N SER A 128 -14.46 14.71 17.10
CA SER A 128 -13.01 14.49 17.05
C SER A 128 -12.58 13.52 15.92
N VAL A 129 -11.34 13.45 15.44
CA VAL A 129 -10.11 12.97 16.13
C VAL A 129 -8.85 13.36 15.32
N PHE A 130 -7.69 13.34 15.99
CA PHE A 130 -6.30 13.14 15.52
C PHE A 130 -5.36 14.35 15.57
N GLY A 131 -4.53 14.36 16.64
CA GLY A 131 -3.16 14.88 16.61
C GLY A 131 -2.98 16.39 16.61
N ALA A 132 -3.57 17.12 17.57
CA ALA A 132 -3.14 18.50 17.82
C ALA A 132 -1.69 18.49 18.36
N PRO A 133 -0.71 19.12 17.69
CA PRO A 133 0.61 19.29 18.26
C PRO A 133 0.50 20.13 19.54
N ASP A 134 1.21 19.73 20.60
CA ASP A 134 1.21 20.49 21.84
C ASP A 134 1.87 21.86 21.65
N TRP A 135 1.04 22.88 21.46
CA TRP A 135 1.47 24.28 21.28
C TRP A 135 1.54 25.05 22.59
N SER A 136 1.50 24.38 23.74
CA SER A 136 1.55 25.00 25.09
C SER A 136 2.76 25.90 25.32
N LYS A 137 3.86 25.68 24.58
CA LYS A 137 5.09 26.48 24.64
C LYS A 137 5.10 27.69 23.70
N THR A 138 4.03 27.92 22.94
CA THR A 138 3.95 29.06 22.01
C THR A 138 3.69 30.36 22.79
N PRO A 139 4.58 31.37 22.73
CA PRO A 139 4.40 32.60 23.48
C PRO A 139 3.15 33.38 23.03
N ARG A 140 2.39 33.94 23.97
CA ARG A 140 1.05 34.52 23.71
C ARG A 140 0.97 35.52 22.54
N ASN A 141 2.03 36.25 22.23
CA ASN A 141 2.04 37.28 21.19
C ASN A 141 2.69 36.84 19.85
N SER A 142 3.24 35.62 19.73
CA SER A 142 3.83 35.15 18.46
C SER A 142 2.77 34.84 17.41
N PRO A 143 3.13 34.76 16.12
CA PRO A 143 2.24 34.20 15.09
C PRO A 143 1.78 32.80 15.50
N CYS A 144 0.51 32.52 15.26
CA CYS A 144 -0.10 31.25 15.63
C CYS A 144 0.41 30.12 14.70
N PRO A 145 0.89 28.99 15.24
CA PRO A 145 1.49 27.90 14.45
C PRO A 145 0.48 27.17 13.55
N CYS A 146 -0.82 27.44 13.69
CA CYS A 146 -1.86 26.95 12.77
C CYS A 146 -1.89 27.66 11.40
N GLY A 147 -0.99 28.62 11.14
CA GLY A 147 -0.91 29.33 9.87
C GLY A 147 -1.97 30.43 9.65
N SER A 148 -2.76 30.77 10.68
CA SER A 148 -3.86 31.74 10.57
C SER A 148 -3.44 33.21 10.40
N GLY A 149 -2.14 33.52 10.44
CA GLY A 149 -1.59 34.89 10.39
C GLY A 149 -1.91 35.75 11.63
N LYS A 150 -2.69 35.25 12.59
CA LYS A 150 -3.08 35.95 13.82
C LYS A 150 -2.10 35.63 14.96
N LYS A 151 -2.01 36.53 15.95
CA LYS A 151 -1.24 36.28 17.20
C LYS A 151 -1.87 35.10 17.96
N TYR A 152 -1.05 34.27 18.62
CA TYR A 152 -1.50 33.05 19.32
C TYR A 152 -2.64 33.32 20.31
N LYS A 153 -2.56 34.37 21.13
CA LYS A 153 -3.63 34.78 22.07
C LYS A 153 -4.95 35.20 21.40
N MET A 154 -4.95 35.49 20.11
CA MET A 154 -6.14 35.88 19.34
C MET A 154 -6.69 34.72 18.50
N CYS A 155 -6.07 33.55 18.61
CA CYS A 155 -6.45 32.32 17.92
C CYS A 155 -6.56 31.19 18.96
N HIS A 156 -5.63 30.23 18.96
CA HIS A 156 -5.67 29.04 19.83
C HIS A 156 -5.31 29.30 21.31
N GLY A 157 -4.74 30.46 21.65
CA GLY A 157 -4.42 30.85 23.03
C GLY A 157 -5.46 31.77 23.68
N ARG A 158 -6.67 31.87 23.10
CA ARG A 158 -7.78 32.61 23.70
C ARG A 158 -8.26 31.83 24.93
N ALA A 159 -8.19 32.46 26.10
CA ALA A 159 -9.00 32.00 27.22
C ALA A 159 -10.46 32.39 26.90
N ASN A 160 -11.38 31.45 27.07
CA ASN A 160 -12.82 31.76 27.10
C ASN A 160 -13.12 32.79 28.20
#